data_AF-A0A1X0YET5-F1
#
_entry.id   AF-A0A1X0YET5-F1
#
_cell.length_a   1.000
_cell.length_b   1.000
_cell.length_c   1.000
_cell.angle_alpha   90.00
_cell.angle_beta   90.00
_cell.angle_gamma   90.00
#
_symmetry.space_group_name_H-M   'P 1'
#
loop_
_entity.id
_entity.type
_entity.pdbx_description
1 polymer ?
#
loop_
_entity_poly.entity_id
_entity_poly.type
_entity_poly.pdbx_seq_one_letter_code
_entity_poly.pdbx_strand_id
1 'polypeptide(L)'
;MKSEPGCYGLQTLKDEPEQITCWDGVRNYQARNLLRDRIRVGDGVLFYHSNIRWPAVVGLAEVVRDSYPDHTALDPNADHFDPKSSVDNPVWYMVDIQYRATLPRPLTRVDLAGHPVLSGMGVLKKGNRLSVQPVSAAEWRAILELSGLPDPLTGGRRP
;
A
#
# COMPACT_ATOMS: atom_id res chain seq x y z
N MET A 1 0.00 -2.11 0.14
CA MET A 1 -0.49 -1.31 -1.00
C MET A 1 0.28 -1.71 -2.25
N LYS A 2 -0.37 -1.74 -3.42
CA LYS A 2 0.23 -2.17 -4.69
C LYS A 2 0.56 -0.97 -5.57
N SER A 3 1.73 -0.98 -6.16
CA SER A 3 2.12 -0.01 -7.19
C SER A 3 2.93 -0.69 -8.29
N GLU A 4 2.82 -0.18 -9.51
CA GLU A 4 3.69 -0.58 -10.61
C GLU A 4 5.00 0.20 -10.50
N PRO A 5 6.17 -0.47 -10.45
CA PRO A 5 7.44 0.22 -10.19
C PRO A 5 7.85 1.19 -11.29
N GLY A 6 7.31 1.06 -12.50
CA GLY A 6 7.51 2.02 -13.59
C GLY A 6 6.72 3.32 -13.43
N CYS A 7 5.65 3.30 -12.62
CA CYS A 7 4.86 4.49 -12.29
C CYS A 7 5.35 5.09 -10.97
N TYR A 8 5.35 4.29 -9.89
CA TYR A 8 5.78 4.73 -8.56
C TYR A 8 6.42 3.58 -7.78
N GLY A 9 7.75 3.53 -7.78
CA GLY A 9 8.52 2.48 -7.11
C GLY A 9 8.77 2.73 -5.63
N LEU A 10 9.30 1.72 -4.93
CA LEU A 10 9.72 1.89 -3.53
C LEU A 10 10.92 2.84 -3.43
N GLN A 11 11.82 2.79 -4.41
CA GLN A 11 12.96 3.69 -4.47
C GLN A 11 12.50 5.15 -4.63
N THR A 12 11.48 5.40 -5.45
CA THR A 12 10.84 6.72 -5.57
C THR A 12 10.37 7.21 -4.20
N LEU A 13 9.59 6.40 -3.46
CA LEU A 13 9.16 6.75 -2.10
C LEU A 13 10.34 7.07 -1.17
N LYS A 14 11.40 6.29 -1.26
CA LYS A 14 12.60 6.47 -0.43
C LYS A 14 13.32 7.79 -0.71
N ASP A 15 13.22 8.27 -1.95
CA ASP A 15 13.88 9.49 -2.45
C ASP A 15 12.98 10.74 -2.32
N GLU A 16 11.72 10.60 -1.93
CA GLU A 16 10.83 11.73 -1.62
C GLU A 16 11.36 12.58 -0.45
N PRO A 17 11.00 13.88 -0.39
CA PRO A 17 11.19 14.69 0.80
C PRO A 17 10.58 14.00 2.02
N GLU A 18 11.37 13.89 3.10
CA GLU A 18 11.01 13.15 4.32
C GLU A 18 10.63 11.67 4.07
N GLN A 19 10.84 11.17 2.86
CA GLN A 19 10.44 9.84 2.40
C GLN A 19 8.93 9.61 2.50
N ILE A 20 8.14 10.69 2.37
CA ILE A 20 6.68 10.70 2.48
C ILE A 20 6.05 10.97 1.11
N THR A 21 4.97 10.27 0.80
CA THR A 21 4.13 10.58 -0.37
C THR A 21 2.65 10.43 -0.05
N CYS A 22 1.80 11.10 -0.82
CA CYS A 22 0.37 10.84 -0.82
C CYS A 22 0.07 9.60 -1.67
N TRP A 23 -0.65 8.63 -1.10
CA TRP A 23 -1.06 7.41 -1.79
C TRP A 23 -2.36 7.63 -2.57
N ASP A 24 -2.25 8.39 -3.65
CA ASP A 24 -3.37 8.86 -4.46
C ASP A 24 -3.83 7.80 -5.51
N GLY A 25 -4.75 8.21 -6.39
CA GLY A 25 -5.08 7.44 -7.60
C GLY A 25 -5.92 6.18 -7.37
N VAL A 26 -6.35 5.91 -6.14
CA VAL A 26 -7.22 4.78 -5.85
C VAL A 26 -8.63 5.05 -6.38
N ARG A 27 -9.01 4.31 -7.44
CA ARG A 27 -10.33 4.42 -8.12
C ARG A 27 -11.20 3.17 -7.99
N ASN A 28 -10.98 2.38 -6.93
CA ASN A 28 -11.81 1.23 -6.58
C ASN A 28 -12.56 1.51 -5.27
N TYR A 29 -13.89 1.41 -5.27
CA TYR A 29 -14.73 1.71 -4.11
C TYR A 29 -14.38 0.90 -2.85
N GLN A 30 -14.03 -0.38 -2.99
CA GLN A 30 -13.65 -1.21 -1.85
C GLN A 30 -12.29 -0.80 -1.29
N ALA A 31 -11.30 -0.54 -2.15
CA ALA A 31 -10.00 -0.04 -1.75
C ALA A 31 -10.09 1.35 -1.09
N ARG A 32 -10.92 2.24 -1.65
CA ARG A 32 -11.23 3.55 -1.08
C ARG A 32 -11.84 3.42 0.32
N ASN A 33 -12.83 2.54 0.50
CA ASN A 33 -13.46 2.36 1.80
C ASN A 33 -12.45 1.85 2.85
N LEU A 34 -11.45 1.04 2.46
CA LEU A 34 -10.36 0.68 3.37
C LEU A 34 -9.53 1.91 3.79
N LEU A 35 -9.12 2.75 2.83
CA LEU A 35 -8.38 3.98 3.10
C LEU A 35 -9.17 4.90 4.06
N ARG A 36 -10.43 5.19 3.72
CA ARG A 36 -11.29 6.10 4.48
C ARG A 36 -11.65 5.55 5.86
N ASP A 37 -12.13 4.31 5.92
CA ASP A 37 -12.86 3.82 7.09
C ASP A 37 -11.98 3.04 8.07
N ARG A 38 -10.87 2.44 7.61
CA ARG A 38 -10.09 1.47 8.39
C ARG A 38 -8.65 1.89 8.65
N ILE A 39 -7.96 2.36 7.61
CA ILE A 39 -6.55 2.73 7.68
C ILE A 39 -6.39 3.99 8.53
N ARG A 40 -5.41 3.99 9.44
CA ARG A 40 -5.09 5.12 10.32
C ARG A 40 -3.59 5.35 10.39
N VAL A 41 -3.21 6.54 10.87
CA VAL A 41 -1.83 6.84 11.25
C VAL A 41 -1.28 5.75 12.18
N GLY A 42 -0.05 5.34 11.91
CA GLY A 42 0.63 4.27 12.63
C GLY A 42 0.46 2.89 12.01
N ASP A 43 -0.47 2.68 11.07
CA ASP A 43 -0.68 1.38 10.43
C ASP A 43 0.49 1.04 9.49
N GLY A 44 0.97 -0.21 9.58
CA GLY A 44 2.00 -0.74 8.69
C GLY A 44 1.53 -0.97 7.25
N VAL A 45 2.41 -0.75 6.29
CA VAL A 45 2.13 -0.94 4.86
C VAL A 45 3.16 -1.88 4.23
N LEU A 46 2.70 -3.02 3.70
CA LEU A 46 3.51 -3.81 2.78
C LEU A 46 3.50 -3.15 1.41
N PHE A 47 4.66 -2.68 0.93
CA PHE A 47 4.80 -2.10 -0.40
C PHE A 47 5.00 -3.23 -1.42
N TYR A 48 4.03 -3.38 -2.32
CA TYR A 48 3.97 -4.49 -3.27
C TYR A 48 4.15 -3.98 -4.70
N HIS A 49 5.17 -4.48 -5.40
CA HIS A 49 5.33 -4.23 -6.83
C HIS A 49 4.42 -5.15 -7.64
N SER A 50 3.48 -4.55 -8.37
CA SER A 50 2.53 -5.24 -9.24
C SER A 50 2.81 -5.01 -10.73
N ASN A 51 2.08 -5.73 -11.59
CA ASN A 51 2.14 -5.63 -13.06
C ASN A 51 3.54 -5.79 -13.67
N ILE A 52 4.37 -6.62 -13.04
CA ILE A 52 5.72 -6.97 -13.51
C ILE A 52 5.84 -8.50 -13.62
N ARG A 53 6.92 -8.97 -14.25
CA ARG A 53 7.19 -10.40 -14.41
C ARG A 53 7.21 -11.17 -13.08
N TRP A 54 7.76 -10.55 -12.03
CA TRP A 54 7.89 -11.14 -10.69
C TRP A 54 7.29 -10.25 -9.62
N PRO A 55 5.94 -10.23 -9.46
CA PRO A 55 5.29 -9.41 -8.45
C PRO A 55 5.68 -9.86 -7.03
N ALA A 56 5.99 -8.90 -6.17
CA ALA A 56 6.58 -9.17 -4.87
C ALA A 56 6.30 -8.06 -3.85
N VAL A 57 6.34 -8.42 -2.57
CA VAL A 57 6.56 -7.44 -1.50
C VAL A 57 8.04 -7.06 -1.53
N VAL A 58 8.31 -5.76 -1.62
CA VAL A 58 9.68 -5.23 -1.79
C VAL A 58 10.13 -4.35 -0.63
N GLY A 59 9.18 -3.84 0.16
CA GLY A 59 9.48 -2.94 1.26
C GLY A 59 8.32 -2.77 2.23
N LEU A 60 8.60 -2.00 3.26
CA LEU A 60 7.71 -1.60 4.34
C LEU A 60 7.60 -0.07 4.34
N ALA A 61 6.39 0.39 4.61
CA ALA A 61 6.06 1.78 4.87
C ALA A 61 5.12 1.87 6.08
N GLU A 62 4.83 3.07 6.53
CA GLU A 62 3.88 3.37 7.60
C GLU A 62 2.94 4.49 7.16
N VAL A 63 1.69 4.45 7.57
CA VAL A 63 0.76 5.57 7.36
C VAL A 63 1.09 6.69 8.34
N VAL A 64 1.37 7.89 7.81
CA VAL A 64 1.75 9.08 8.61
C VAL A 64 0.70 10.19 8.57
N ARG A 65 -0.31 10.06 7.71
CA ARG A 65 -1.50 10.92 7.71
C ARG A 65 -2.77 10.11 7.50
N ASP A 66 -3.77 10.37 8.34
CA ASP A 66 -5.11 9.79 8.22
C ASP A 66 -5.76 10.17 6.88
N SER A 67 -6.82 9.44 6.53
CA SER A 67 -7.46 9.60 5.23
C SER A 67 -8.03 11.00 5.00
N TYR A 68 -7.83 11.51 3.79
CA TYR A 68 -8.34 12.79 3.32
C TYR A 68 -8.72 12.72 1.84
N PRO A 69 -9.52 13.68 1.33
CA PRO A 69 -9.92 13.73 -0.08
C PRO A 69 -8.72 13.68 -1.03
N ASP A 70 -8.83 12.83 -2.05
CA ASP A 70 -7.83 12.75 -3.12
C ASP A 70 -7.99 13.93 -4.08
N HIS A 71 -7.04 14.86 -4.05
CA HIS A 71 -7.08 16.06 -4.88
C HIS A 71 -6.83 15.76 -6.37
N THR A 72 -6.20 14.64 -6.73
CA THR A 72 -5.97 14.28 -8.13
C THR A 72 -7.26 13.89 -8.86
N ALA A 73 -8.33 13.60 -8.10
CA ALA A 73 -9.66 13.41 -8.67
C ALA A 73 -10.31 14.72 -9.18
N LEU A 74 -9.80 15.88 -8.76
CA LEU A 74 -10.39 17.19 -9.07
C LEU A 74 -9.74 17.89 -10.26
N ASP A 75 -8.52 17.49 -10.64
CA ASP A 75 -7.76 18.10 -11.74
C ASP A 75 -8.09 17.40 -13.07
N PRO A 76 -8.70 18.08 -14.06
CA PRO A 76 -9.00 17.51 -15.37
C PRO A 76 -7.78 17.03 -16.16
N ASN A 77 -6.57 17.47 -15.80
CA ASN A 77 -5.33 17.07 -16.45
C ASN A 77 -4.63 15.90 -15.75
N ALA A 78 -5.09 15.49 -14.57
CA ALA A 78 -4.52 14.36 -13.86
C ALA A 78 -5.01 13.03 -14.45
N ASP A 79 -4.16 12.01 -14.40
CA ASP A 79 -4.45 10.64 -14.89
C ASP A 79 -5.70 10.01 -14.23
N HIS A 80 -6.09 10.52 -13.07
CA HIS A 80 -7.14 9.96 -12.23
C HIS A 80 -8.27 10.94 -11.94
N PHE A 81 -8.49 11.92 -12.84
CA PHE A 81 -9.65 12.82 -12.78
C PHE A 81 -10.97 12.04 -12.70
N ASP A 82 -11.91 12.51 -11.87
CA ASP A 82 -13.29 12.03 -11.85
C ASP A 82 -14.26 13.22 -11.76
N PRO A 83 -15.05 13.50 -12.83
CA PRO A 83 -15.99 14.63 -12.84
C PRO A 83 -17.12 14.50 -11.81
N LYS A 84 -17.28 13.34 -11.16
CA LYS A 84 -18.26 13.13 -10.08
C LYS A 84 -17.72 13.54 -8.71
N SER A 85 -16.41 13.74 -8.58
CA SER A 85 -15.78 14.17 -7.34
C SER A 85 -15.67 15.69 -7.32
N SER A 86 -16.03 16.30 -6.19
CA SER A 86 -15.90 17.75 -5.98
C SER A 86 -15.31 18.02 -4.59
N VAL A 87 -14.94 19.29 -4.33
CA VAL A 87 -14.46 19.72 -3.00
C VAL A 87 -15.53 19.47 -1.93
N ASP A 88 -16.80 19.80 -2.22
CA ASP A 88 -17.90 19.65 -1.27
C ASP A 88 -18.41 18.21 -1.15
N ASN A 89 -18.15 17.37 -2.16
CA ASN A 89 -18.55 15.96 -2.19
C ASN A 89 -17.42 15.08 -2.75
N PRO A 90 -16.35 14.85 -1.96
CA PRO A 90 -15.22 14.06 -2.42
C PRO A 90 -15.59 12.58 -2.51
N VAL A 91 -15.42 12.01 -3.71
CA VAL A 91 -15.70 10.59 -3.98
C VAL A 91 -14.50 9.72 -3.62
N TRP A 92 -13.28 10.24 -3.78
CA TRP A 92 -12.02 9.51 -3.65
C TRP A 92 -11.20 10.04 -2.49
N TYR A 93 -10.42 9.13 -1.88
CA TYR A 93 -9.68 9.37 -0.66
C TYR A 93 -8.31 8.73 -0.78
N MET A 94 -7.34 9.36 -0.14
CA MET A 94 -5.96 8.90 -0.02
C MET A 94 -5.47 9.05 1.43
N VAL A 95 -4.24 8.62 1.68
CA VAL A 95 -3.50 8.73 2.95
C VAL A 95 -2.07 9.12 2.60
N ASP A 96 -1.28 9.58 3.57
CA ASP A 96 0.17 9.73 3.35
C ASP A 96 0.90 8.54 3.95
N ILE A 97 1.87 8.01 3.22
CA ILE A 97 2.73 6.92 3.68
C ILE A 97 4.18 7.38 3.71
N GLN A 98 4.94 6.85 4.67
CA GLN A 98 6.36 7.09 4.82
C GLN A 98 7.14 5.79 4.67
N TYR A 99 8.25 5.84 3.94
CA TYR A 99 9.20 4.73 3.86
C TYR A 99 9.68 4.29 5.26
N ARG A 100 9.83 2.97 5.45
CA ARG A 100 10.41 2.39 6.67
C ARG A 100 11.58 1.47 6.39
N ALA A 101 11.43 0.54 5.44
CA ALA A 101 12.50 -0.40 5.12
C ALA A 101 12.37 -0.97 3.72
N THR A 102 13.50 -1.30 3.10
CA THR A 102 13.56 -2.20 1.95
C THR A 102 13.78 -3.61 2.46
N LEU A 103 13.06 -4.59 1.90
CA LEU A 103 13.30 -5.99 2.21
C LEU A 103 14.68 -6.41 1.65
N PRO A 104 15.52 -7.15 2.40
CA PRO A 104 16.82 -7.63 1.90
C PRO A 104 16.70 -8.46 0.62
N ARG A 105 15.58 -9.17 0.48
CA ARG A 105 15.18 -9.88 -0.74
C ARG A 105 13.68 -9.68 -0.97
N PRO A 106 13.24 -9.35 -2.21
CA PRO A 106 11.81 -9.34 -2.54
C PRO A 106 11.13 -10.69 -2.26
N LEU A 107 9.98 -10.65 -1.61
CA LEU A 107 9.14 -11.84 -1.37
C LEU A 107 8.09 -11.96 -2.48
N THR A 108 8.35 -12.87 -3.40
CA THR A 108 7.52 -13.10 -4.58
C THR A 108 6.21 -13.79 -4.23
N ARG A 109 5.26 -13.80 -5.17
CA ARG A 109 4.05 -14.62 -5.03
C ARG A 109 4.32 -16.10 -4.73
N VAL A 110 5.43 -16.67 -5.21
CA VAL A 110 5.81 -18.06 -4.92
C VAL A 110 6.22 -18.21 -3.46
N ASP A 111 7.04 -17.29 -2.95
CA ASP A 111 7.43 -17.26 -1.54
C ASP A 111 6.18 -17.17 -0.63
N LEU A 112 5.27 -16.24 -0.95
CA LEU A 112 4.04 -16.03 -0.18
C LEU A 112 3.11 -17.26 -0.23
N ALA A 113 2.95 -17.88 -1.40
CA ALA A 113 2.09 -19.06 -1.55
C ALA A 113 2.65 -20.30 -0.85
N GLY A 114 3.98 -20.41 -0.74
CA GLY A 114 4.64 -21.51 -0.05
C GLY A 114 4.60 -21.42 1.48
N HIS A 115 4.27 -20.26 2.05
CA HIS A 115 4.24 -20.08 3.50
C HIS A 115 2.82 -20.31 4.07
N PRO A 116 2.64 -21.17 5.09
CA PRO A 116 1.32 -21.53 5.62
C PRO A 116 0.45 -20.32 6.01
N VAL A 117 1.04 -19.33 6.67
CA VAL A 117 0.34 -18.11 7.12
C VAL A 117 0.03 -17.15 5.98
N LEU A 118 0.85 -17.11 4.92
CA LEU A 118 0.75 -16.12 3.85
C LEU A 118 -0.01 -16.63 2.62
N SER A 119 -0.23 -17.94 2.53
CA SER A 119 -0.93 -18.57 1.40
C SER A 119 -2.36 -18.04 1.18
N GLY A 120 -2.98 -17.48 2.23
CA GLY A 120 -4.31 -16.88 2.19
C GLY A 120 -4.36 -15.39 1.81
N MET A 121 -3.20 -14.74 1.62
CA MET A 121 -3.13 -13.30 1.40
C MET A 121 -3.95 -12.86 0.18
N GLY A 122 -4.57 -11.68 0.28
CA GLY A 122 -5.40 -11.14 -0.79
C GLY A 122 -4.67 -11.01 -2.13
N VAL A 123 -3.36 -10.75 -2.13
CA VAL A 123 -2.55 -10.62 -3.36
C VAL A 123 -2.40 -11.93 -4.14
N LEU A 124 -2.67 -13.07 -3.49
CA LEU A 124 -2.62 -14.39 -4.11
C LEU A 124 -3.96 -14.82 -4.70
N LYS A 125 -5.08 -14.24 -4.23
CA LYS A 125 -6.42 -14.62 -4.65
C LYS A 125 -6.64 -14.31 -6.14
N LYS A 126 -7.02 -15.35 -6.91
CA LYS A 126 -7.32 -15.22 -8.34
C LYS A 126 -8.44 -14.20 -8.55
N GLY A 127 -8.26 -13.29 -9.50
CA GLY A 127 -9.24 -12.24 -9.83
C GLY A 127 -9.26 -11.05 -8.87
N ASN A 128 -8.48 -11.03 -7.79
CA ASN A 128 -8.43 -9.89 -6.88
C ASN A 128 -7.69 -8.71 -7.51
N ARG A 129 -8.46 -7.67 -7.87
CA ARG A 129 -7.97 -6.43 -8.49
C ARG A 129 -7.81 -5.26 -7.51
N LEU A 130 -7.92 -5.49 -6.19
CA LEU A 130 -7.74 -4.42 -5.20
C LEU A 130 -6.28 -3.98 -5.12
N SER A 131 -6.03 -2.68 -5.23
CA SER A 131 -4.71 -2.04 -5.03
C SER A 131 -4.37 -1.84 -3.54
N VAL A 132 -5.38 -1.65 -2.70
CA VAL A 132 -5.27 -1.59 -1.24
C VAL A 132 -5.99 -2.81 -0.66
N GLN A 133 -5.32 -3.51 0.26
CA GLN A 133 -5.82 -4.75 0.84
C GLN A 133 -5.42 -4.81 2.32
N PRO A 134 -6.29 -5.35 3.18
CA PRO A 134 -5.91 -5.59 4.57
C PRO A 134 -4.87 -6.70 4.65
N VAL A 135 -4.00 -6.60 5.65
CA VAL A 135 -2.99 -7.60 6.00
C VAL A 135 -3.14 -7.82 7.50
N SER A 136 -3.35 -9.06 7.92
CA SER A 136 -3.44 -9.38 9.34
C SER A 136 -2.09 -9.21 10.04
N ALA A 137 -2.13 -8.99 11.36
CA ALA A 137 -0.92 -8.98 12.18
C ALA A 137 -0.09 -10.28 12.08
N ALA A 138 -0.73 -11.43 11.82
CA ALA A 138 -0.02 -12.69 11.61
C ALA A 138 0.74 -12.71 10.27
N GLU A 139 0.11 -12.23 9.19
CA GLU A 139 0.75 -12.09 7.89
C GLU A 139 1.89 -11.06 7.93
N TRP A 140 1.71 -9.92 8.62
CA TRP A 140 2.77 -8.92 8.82
C TRP A 140 4.01 -9.53 9.49
N ARG A 141 3.82 -10.23 10.62
CA ARG A 141 4.94 -10.89 11.33
C ARG A 141 5.63 -11.94 10.47
N ALA A 142 4.88 -12.77 9.75
CA ALA A 142 5.46 -13.79 8.87
C ALA A 142 6.30 -13.17 7.74
N ILE A 143 5.92 -11.99 7.22
CA ILE A 143 6.74 -11.25 6.25
C ILE A 143 8.05 -10.75 6.89
N LEU A 144 7.99 -10.21 8.10
CA LEU A 144 9.18 -9.77 8.84
C LEU A 144 10.14 -10.94 9.10
N GLU A 145 9.61 -12.07 9.57
CA GLU A 145 10.38 -13.30 9.82
C GLU A 145 11.05 -13.82 8.54
N LEU A 146 10.30 -13.95 7.44
CA LEU A 146 10.86 -14.40 6.15
C LEU A 146 11.90 -13.43 5.57
N SER A 147 11.77 -12.14 5.85
CA SER A 147 12.72 -11.13 5.39
C SER A 147 13.92 -10.94 6.32
N GLY A 148 13.88 -11.51 7.52
CA GLY A 148 14.90 -11.30 8.56
C GLY A 148 14.96 -9.87 9.07
N LEU A 149 13.91 -9.07 8.87
CA LEU A 149 13.84 -7.68 9.32
C LEU A 149 13.23 -7.59 10.72
N PRO A 150 13.78 -6.73 11.61
CA PRO A 150 13.05 -6.32 12.80
C PRO A 150 11.79 -5.53 12.40
N ASP A 151 10.78 -5.53 13.26
CA ASP A 151 9.60 -4.69 13.05
C ASP A 151 9.99 -3.21 13.14
N PRO A 152 9.90 -2.43 12.04
CA PRO A 152 10.30 -1.02 12.06
C PRO A 152 9.27 -0.13 12.77
N LEU A 153 8.07 -0.65 13.08
CA LEU A 153 6.99 0.11 13.71
C LEU A 153 7.14 0.05 15.23
N THR A 154 7.94 0.96 15.80
CA THR A 154 8.07 1.06 17.27
C THR A 154 6.86 1.80 17.85
N GLY A 155 5.95 1.06 18.50
CA GLY A 155 4.76 1.63 19.15
C GLY A 155 3.59 1.98 18.21
N GLY A 156 3.71 1.67 16.91
CA GLY A 156 2.66 1.87 15.90
C GLY A 156 1.58 0.79 15.91
N ARG A 157 0.52 1.00 15.13
CA ARG A 157 -0.54 0.01 14.93
C ARG A 157 -0.08 -1.04 13.92
N ARG A 158 -0.36 -2.30 14.22
CA ARG A 158 -0.20 -3.37 13.23
C ARG A 158 -1.39 -3.27 12.25
N PRO A 159 -1.16 -3.54 10.95
CA PRO A 159 -2.17 -3.38 9.89
C PRO A 159 -3.45 -4.21 10.10
#